data_AF-A0A9N8H7R0-F1
#
_entry.id   AF-A0A9N8H7R0-F1
#
_cell.length_a   1.000
_cell.length_b   1.000
_cell.length_c   1.000
_cell.angle_alpha   90.00
_cell.angle_beta   90.00
_cell.angle_gamma   90.00
#
_symmetry.space_group_name_H-M   'P 1'
#
loop_
_entity.id
_entity.type
_entity.pdbx_description
1 polymer ?
#
loop_
_entity_poly.entity_id
_entity_poly.type
_entity_poly.pdbx_seq_one_letter_code
_entity_poly.pdbx_strand_id
1 'polypeptide(L)'
;MCKSDNGNGTSAVVLQRQQVEETEKQSSTTSETKSNTSNGYVIKEQTIGEKLFQAKEDRMYFHKILGFSALASYAYRFINLGPQDGNFNGITPLIFVVHHASLNLSSFVFDIPQRRIRGGFRIWPEYRIHSMVFTFRNLACMLRLWMLLNIVNKDDDTVWYSVLNGGLVNWAIVIATCAAADYGSSLSAQYKSNTVRGTDYFDPYANWFASEMQFQLTAMCLAGGYQRYSLHLVGAFIIQFNSFLMTMRRKNLFSHLTLTTTYGVMLLASMFVGLYEDYFTNDHVTIAATFANLGIILRMGMGVDKYIVWTVVAAGMHAANTLLPPFMDGLPRDPSFYWTIAFWVTKFTCYAFGVRKRSLILKKKKELAESKDKGSTTFNKAGYEVVAAGFVVLSALATYDMLDIFEVI
;
A
#
# COMPACT_ATOMS: atom_id res chain seq x y z
N MET A 1 24.52 14.35 13.88
CA MET A 1 25.96 14.03 13.82
C MET A 1 26.19 13.08 12.65
N CYS A 2 26.57 13.60 11.47
CA CYS A 2 27.00 12.81 10.33
C CYS A 2 28.49 13.09 10.09
N LYS A 3 29.33 12.06 10.24
CA LYS A 3 30.67 12.04 9.63
C LYS A 3 30.49 11.64 8.16
N SER A 4 31.10 12.41 7.26
CA SER A 4 31.17 12.10 5.83
C SER A 4 32.29 11.10 5.58
N ASP A 5 31.95 9.88 5.20
CA ASP A 5 32.89 8.92 4.63
C ASP A 5 32.89 9.06 3.10
N ASN A 6 33.85 9.85 2.60
CA ASN A 6 34.26 9.85 1.21
C ASN A 6 35.23 8.69 0.99
N GLY A 7 34.73 7.55 0.53
CA GLY A 7 35.58 6.43 0.15
C GLY A 7 34.79 5.25 -0.40
N ASN A 8 34.57 5.23 -1.72
CA ASN A 8 34.52 4.02 -2.58
C ASN A 8 33.82 4.33 -3.92
N GLY A 9 34.50 5.08 -4.79
CA GLY A 9 34.09 5.23 -6.21
C GLY A 9 34.46 4.03 -7.09
N THR A 10 35.33 3.13 -6.62
CA THR A 10 35.95 2.08 -7.45
C THR A 10 35.14 0.79 -7.51
N SER A 11 34.28 0.50 -6.51
CA SER A 11 33.58 -0.79 -6.43
C SER A 11 32.36 -0.90 -7.36
N ALA A 12 31.73 0.23 -7.72
CA ALA A 12 30.54 0.22 -8.58
C ALA A 12 30.89 -0.02 -10.06
N VAL A 13 32.06 0.44 -10.50
CA VAL A 13 32.52 0.30 -11.90
C VAL A 13 32.95 -1.15 -12.20
N VAL A 14 33.53 -1.86 -11.23
CA VAL A 14 33.92 -3.27 -11.38
C VAL A 14 32.71 -4.19 -11.49
N LEU A 15 31.64 -3.94 -10.71
CA LEU A 15 30.39 -4.71 -10.79
C LEU A 15 29.63 -4.49 -12.11
N GLN A 16 29.75 -3.30 -12.71
CA GLN A 16 29.14 -3.03 -14.02
C GLN A 16 29.89 -3.73 -15.16
N ARG A 17 31.22 -3.85 -15.12
CA ARG A 17 31.99 -4.59 -16.14
C ARG A 17 31.70 -6.09 -16.11
N GLN A 18 31.60 -6.71 -14.93
CA GLN A 18 31.28 -8.14 -14.82
C GLN A 18 29.87 -8.47 -15.37
N GLN A 19 28.89 -7.59 -15.20
CA GLN A 19 27.55 -7.82 -15.75
C GLN A 19 27.49 -7.70 -17.28
N VAL A 20 28.33 -6.85 -17.88
CA VAL A 20 28.39 -6.72 -19.35
C VAL A 20 29.08 -7.94 -19.96
N GLU A 21 30.16 -8.45 -19.37
CA GLU A 21 30.85 -9.66 -19.84
C GLU A 21 30.01 -10.94 -19.73
N GLU A 22 29.18 -11.09 -18.68
CA GLU A 22 28.23 -12.22 -18.61
C GLU A 22 27.11 -12.13 -19.65
N THR A 23 26.70 -10.91 -20.03
CA THR A 23 25.67 -10.71 -21.06
C THR A 23 26.23 -10.96 -22.45
N GLU A 24 27.49 -10.62 -22.72
CA GLU A 24 28.17 -10.94 -23.99
C GLU A 24 28.46 -12.44 -24.15
N LYS A 25 28.88 -13.14 -23.08
CA LYS A 25 29.06 -14.60 -23.14
C LYS A 25 27.76 -15.38 -23.38
N GLN A 26 26.61 -14.85 -22.96
CA GLN A 26 25.32 -15.45 -23.29
C GLN A 26 24.84 -15.13 -24.71
N SER A 27 25.32 -14.05 -25.32
CA SER A 27 24.96 -13.70 -26.70
C SER A 27 25.76 -14.48 -27.75
N SER A 28 26.94 -15.02 -27.40
CA SER A 28 27.83 -15.70 -28.35
C SER A 28 27.65 -17.22 -28.43
N THR A 29 26.65 -17.79 -27.76
CA THR A 29 26.36 -19.26 -27.78
C THR A 29 25.08 -19.63 -28.54
N THR A 30 24.53 -18.72 -29.35
CA THR A 30 23.36 -18.96 -30.21
C THR A 30 23.71 -18.86 -31.69
N SER A 31 24.50 -19.82 -32.20
CA SER A 31 24.58 -20.07 -33.65
C SER A 31 25.01 -21.51 -34.02
N GLU A 32 24.60 -22.51 -33.24
CA GLU A 32 24.56 -23.90 -33.74
C GLU A 32 23.10 -24.32 -33.91
N THR A 33 22.60 -24.14 -35.13
CA THR A 33 21.31 -24.66 -35.59
C THR A 33 21.42 -26.17 -35.72
N LYS A 34 21.37 -26.90 -34.60
CA LYS A 34 21.06 -28.33 -34.61
C LYS A 34 19.57 -28.48 -34.84
N SER A 35 19.20 -28.97 -36.03
CA SER A 35 17.85 -29.41 -36.39
C SER A 35 17.48 -30.65 -35.56
N ASN A 36 17.19 -30.46 -34.28
CA ASN A 36 16.57 -31.49 -33.46
C ASN A 36 15.10 -31.55 -33.86
N THR A 37 14.74 -32.67 -34.48
CA THR A 37 13.38 -33.18 -34.65
C THR A 37 12.63 -33.00 -33.33
N SER A 38 11.82 -31.96 -33.26
CA SER A 38 10.99 -31.64 -32.11
C SER A 38 9.91 -32.72 -31.98
N ASN A 39 10.15 -33.71 -31.12
CA ASN A 39 9.08 -34.54 -30.58
C ASN A 39 8.03 -33.58 -29.99
N GLY A 40 6.91 -33.45 -30.69
CA GLY A 40 5.82 -32.54 -30.35
C GLY A 40 5.21 -32.95 -29.01
N TYR A 41 5.77 -32.44 -27.92
CA TYR A 41 5.10 -32.46 -26.63
C TYR A 41 3.86 -31.58 -26.76
N VAL A 42 2.70 -32.24 -26.87
CA VAL A 42 1.40 -31.57 -26.76
C VAL A 42 1.31 -31.03 -25.34
N ILE A 43 1.54 -29.73 -25.17
CA ILE A 43 1.30 -29.05 -23.90
C ILE A 43 -0.21 -29.09 -23.68
N LYS A 44 -0.68 -30.03 -22.85
CA LYS A 44 -2.09 -30.08 -22.46
C LYS A 44 -2.42 -28.78 -21.74
N GLU A 45 -3.29 -27.96 -22.33
CA GLU A 45 -3.77 -26.74 -21.70
C GLU A 45 -4.51 -27.10 -20.40
N GLN A 46 -3.92 -26.70 -19.26
CA GLN A 46 -4.56 -26.88 -17.97
C GLN A 46 -5.68 -25.86 -17.78
N THR A 47 -6.81 -26.31 -17.25
CA THR A 47 -7.92 -25.42 -16.90
C THR A 47 -7.53 -24.45 -15.78
N ILE A 48 -8.26 -23.34 -15.63
CA ILE A 48 -8.03 -22.38 -14.54
C ILE A 48 -8.16 -23.07 -13.17
N GLY A 49 -9.13 -23.98 -13.02
CA GLY A 49 -9.32 -24.78 -11.82
C GLY A 49 -8.12 -25.67 -11.52
N GLU A 50 -7.61 -26.40 -12.52
CA GLU A 50 -6.41 -27.24 -12.35
C GLU A 50 -5.19 -26.42 -11.93
N LYS A 51 -4.98 -25.24 -12.54
CA LYS A 51 -3.89 -24.32 -12.15
C LYS A 51 -4.08 -23.79 -10.73
N LEU A 52 -5.31 -23.50 -10.32
CA LEU A 52 -5.58 -22.94 -8.99
C LEU A 52 -5.42 -24.01 -7.88
N PHE A 53 -5.93 -25.21 -8.12
CA PHE A 53 -6.00 -26.31 -7.15
C PHE A 53 -4.84 -27.31 -7.24
N GLN A 54 -3.77 -27.04 -7.98
CA GLN A 54 -2.63 -27.95 -8.06
C GLN A 54 -2.06 -28.32 -6.66
N ALA A 55 -2.04 -29.61 -6.33
CA ALA A 55 -1.69 -30.13 -4.99
C ALA A 55 -0.21 -29.95 -4.62
N LYS A 56 0.66 -29.75 -5.62
CA LYS A 56 2.12 -29.83 -5.47
C LYS A 56 2.69 -28.87 -4.42
N GLU A 57 2.09 -27.69 -4.26
CA GLU A 57 2.60 -26.64 -3.38
C GLU A 57 1.88 -26.57 -2.01
N ASP A 58 0.72 -27.22 -1.86
CA ASP A 58 -0.09 -27.20 -0.63
C ASP A 58 -0.73 -28.57 -0.44
N ARG A 59 0.00 -29.47 0.26
CA ARG A 59 -0.34 -30.90 0.38
C ARG A 59 -1.70 -31.14 1.05
N MET A 60 -2.09 -30.26 1.97
CA MET A 60 -3.35 -30.36 2.72
C MET A 60 -4.38 -29.33 2.28
N TYR A 61 -4.10 -28.54 1.24
CA TYR A 61 -4.95 -27.43 0.80
C TYR A 61 -5.26 -26.39 1.91
N PHE A 62 -4.48 -26.38 2.99
CA PHE A 62 -4.80 -25.62 4.20
C PHE A 62 -4.82 -24.12 3.92
N HIS A 63 -3.78 -23.62 3.24
CA HIS A 63 -3.70 -22.22 2.88
C HIS A 63 -4.79 -21.84 1.86
N LYS A 64 -5.10 -22.74 0.92
CA LYS A 64 -6.18 -22.49 -0.05
C LYS A 64 -7.54 -22.37 0.65
N ILE A 65 -7.86 -23.28 1.58
CA ILE A 65 -9.10 -23.23 2.37
C ILE A 65 -9.16 -21.94 3.20
N LEU A 66 -8.05 -21.56 3.87
CA LEU A 66 -7.95 -20.28 4.57
C LEU A 66 -8.15 -19.08 3.63
N GLY A 67 -7.61 -19.14 2.41
CA GLY A 67 -7.75 -18.09 1.41
C GLY A 67 -9.19 -17.91 0.95
N PHE A 68 -9.88 -19.01 0.61
CA PHE A 68 -11.29 -18.96 0.20
C PHE A 68 -12.20 -18.50 1.34
N SER A 69 -12.01 -19.02 2.55
CA SER A 69 -12.76 -18.59 3.72
C SER A 69 -12.48 -17.13 4.10
N ALA A 70 -11.25 -16.63 3.91
CA ALA A 70 -10.95 -15.22 4.10
C ALA A 70 -11.62 -14.32 3.05
N LEU A 71 -11.71 -14.75 1.78
CA LEU A 71 -12.47 -14.04 0.76
C LEU A 71 -13.97 -13.99 1.10
N ALA A 72 -14.54 -15.10 1.55
CA ALA A 72 -15.93 -15.15 2.01
C ALA A 72 -16.15 -14.25 3.24
N SER A 73 -15.21 -14.26 4.19
CA SER A 73 -15.19 -13.35 5.34
C SER A 73 -15.21 -11.89 4.87
N TYR A 74 -14.31 -11.47 3.99
CA TYR A 74 -14.31 -10.11 3.44
C TYR A 74 -15.61 -9.75 2.73
N ALA A 75 -16.14 -10.64 1.88
CA ALA A 75 -17.40 -10.38 1.17
C ALA A 75 -18.56 -10.16 2.15
N TYR A 76 -18.67 -11.02 3.18
CA TYR A 76 -19.65 -10.87 4.24
C TYR A 76 -19.49 -9.52 4.98
N ARG A 77 -18.25 -9.16 5.37
CA ARG A 77 -18.00 -7.89 6.07
C ARG A 77 -18.28 -6.67 5.19
N PHE A 78 -17.96 -6.74 3.89
CA PHE A 78 -18.23 -5.65 2.96
C PHE A 78 -19.72 -5.40 2.71
N ILE A 79 -20.52 -6.47 2.62
CA ILE A 79 -21.99 -6.36 2.51
C ILE A 79 -22.60 -5.68 3.76
N ASN A 80 -21.94 -5.80 4.91
CA ASN A 80 -22.38 -5.20 6.17
C ASN A 80 -21.61 -3.93 6.55
N LEU A 81 -20.97 -3.24 5.60
CA LEU A 81 -20.42 -1.90 5.83
C LEU A 81 -21.53 -0.87 6.12
N GLY A 82 -21.16 0.28 6.68
CA GLY A 82 -22.12 1.30 7.09
C GLY A 82 -22.48 1.19 8.56
N PRO A 83 -23.75 1.40 8.95
CA PRO A 83 -24.13 1.46 10.37
C PRO A 83 -23.75 0.22 11.18
N GLN A 84 -23.65 -0.95 10.53
CA GLN A 84 -23.25 -2.20 11.18
C GLN A 84 -21.74 -2.36 11.35
N ASP A 85 -20.93 -1.48 10.73
CA ASP A 85 -19.46 -1.50 10.76
C ASP A 85 -18.89 -2.91 10.50
N GLY A 86 -19.31 -3.52 9.39
CA GLY A 86 -18.92 -4.88 9.02
C GLY A 86 -19.52 -5.98 9.89
N ASN A 87 -20.50 -5.68 10.75
CA ASN A 87 -21.05 -6.58 11.76
C ASN A 87 -20.00 -7.08 12.78
N PHE A 88 -19.06 -6.21 13.15
CA PHE A 88 -18.00 -6.49 14.12
C PHE A 88 -18.49 -6.36 15.57
N ASN A 89 -19.38 -7.26 15.99
CA ASN A 89 -19.93 -7.30 17.34
C ASN A 89 -19.32 -8.43 18.21
N GLY A 90 -19.30 -8.24 19.54
CA GLY A 90 -18.85 -9.23 20.50
C GLY A 90 -17.48 -9.84 20.17
N ILE A 91 -17.38 -11.17 20.09
CA ILE A 91 -16.13 -11.89 19.81
C ILE A 91 -15.74 -11.92 18.33
N THR A 92 -16.61 -11.48 17.42
CA THR A 92 -16.39 -11.65 15.98
C THR A 92 -15.14 -10.94 15.43
N PRO A 93 -14.69 -9.78 15.96
CA PRO A 93 -13.41 -9.18 15.55
C PRO A 93 -12.21 -10.06 15.89
N LEU A 94 -12.24 -10.78 17.01
CA LEU A 94 -11.16 -11.70 17.40
C LEU A 94 -11.06 -12.88 16.45
N ILE A 95 -12.21 -13.48 16.09
CA ILE A 95 -12.26 -14.56 15.09
C ILE A 95 -11.67 -14.07 13.78
N PHE A 96 -12.03 -12.86 13.34
CA PHE A 96 -11.47 -12.24 12.14
C PHE A 96 -9.95 -12.05 12.25
N VAL A 97 -9.46 -11.48 13.36
CA VAL A 97 -8.02 -11.28 13.59
C VAL A 97 -7.26 -12.62 13.52
N VAL A 98 -7.72 -13.64 14.23
CA VAL A 98 -7.07 -14.97 14.24
C VAL A 98 -7.11 -15.61 12.86
N HIS A 99 -8.25 -15.54 12.16
CA HIS A 99 -8.42 -16.11 10.82
C HIS A 99 -7.46 -15.48 9.80
N HIS A 100 -7.44 -14.14 9.74
CA HIS A 100 -6.62 -13.42 8.76
C HIS A 100 -5.13 -13.40 9.14
N ALA A 101 -4.78 -13.52 10.42
CA ALA A 101 -3.40 -13.78 10.86
C ALA A 101 -2.93 -15.18 10.41
N SER A 102 -3.76 -16.21 10.61
CA SER A 102 -3.47 -17.59 10.20
C SER A 102 -3.27 -17.72 8.69
N LEU A 103 -4.06 -16.98 7.89
CA LEU A 103 -3.87 -16.91 6.44
C LEU A 103 -2.49 -16.32 6.07
N ASN A 104 -2.05 -15.24 6.73
CA ASN A 104 -0.73 -14.65 6.45
C ASN A 104 0.40 -15.60 6.83
N LEU A 105 0.33 -16.22 8.01
CA LEU A 105 1.35 -17.12 8.52
C LEU A 105 1.48 -18.38 7.66
N SER A 106 0.36 -18.96 7.21
CA SER A 106 0.36 -20.13 6.33
C SER A 106 1.01 -19.87 4.97
N SER A 107 1.17 -18.61 4.54
CA SER A 107 1.84 -18.28 3.27
C SER A 107 3.35 -18.60 3.26
N PHE A 108 3.97 -18.81 4.43
CA PHE A 108 5.39 -19.15 4.53
C PHE A 108 5.70 -20.61 4.18
N VAL A 109 4.67 -21.46 4.08
CA VAL A 109 4.82 -22.86 3.62
C VAL A 109 5.24 -22.91 2.14
N PHE A 110 5.00 -21.84 1.37
CA PHE A 110 5.31 -21.83 -0.06
C PHE A 110 6.75 -21.42 -0.36
N ASP A 111 7.40 -22.25 -1.16
CA ASP A 111 8.63 -21.88 -1.86
C ASP A 111 8.34 -20.81 -2.92
N ILE A 112 9.08 -19.71 -2.85
CA ILE A 112 9.06 -18.63 -3.83
C ILE A 112 10.47 -18.37 -4.37
N PRO A 113 10.58 -17.89 -5.62
CA PRO A 113 11.85 -17.43 -6.16
C PRO A 113 12.44 -16.33 -5.28
N GLN A 114 13.74 -16.43 -4.97
CA GLN A 114 14.45 -15.45 -4.15
C GLN A 114 14.62 -14.09 -4.86
N ARG A 115 14.73 -14.11 -6.20
CA ARG A 115 15.00 -12.93 -7.01
C ARG A 115 13.73 -12.36 -7.66
N ARG A 116 13.55 -11.04 -7.56
CA ARG A 116 12.53 -10.31 -8.32
C ARG A 116 12.86 -10.29 -9.82
N ILE A 117 11.87 -10.61 -10.65
CA ILE A 117 11.96 -10.47 -12.10
C ILE A 117 11.73 -9.00 -12.48
N ARG A 118 12.58 -8.41 -13.34
CA ARG A 118 12.56 -6.98 -13.70
C ARG A 118 11.20 -6.47 -14.21
N GLY A 119 10.40 -7.31 -14.87
CA GLY A 119 9.08 -6.93 -15.43
C GLY A 119 7.87 -7.47 -14.67
N GLY A 120 8.04 -8.01 -13.45
CA GLY A 120 7.02 -8.82 -12.80
C GLY A 120 6.44 -8.23 -11.52
N PHE A 121 5.13 -8.01 -11.52
CA PHE A 121 4.29 -7.94 -10.30
C PHE A 121 4.00 -9.36 -9.81
N ARG A 122 5.05 -10.10 -9.43
CA ARG A 122 5.00 -11.48 -8.91
C ARG A 122 5.52 -11.45 -7.48
N ILE A 123 4.93 -12.20 -6.55
CA ILE A 123 5.36 -12.27 -5.15
C ILE A 123 6.85 -12.65 -5.00
N TRP A 124 7.56 -11.97 -4.08
CA TRP A 124 8.97 -12.22 -3.71
C TRP A 124 9.14 -12.16 -2.17
N PRO A 125 10.28 -12.62 -1.60
CA PRO A 125 10.43 -12.78 -0.14
C PRO A 125 10.23 -11.51 0.66
N GLU A 126 10.88 -10.42 0.27
CA GLU A 126 10.72 -9.11 0.94
C GLU A 126 9.26 -8.64 0.90
N TYR A 127 8.58 -8.74 -0.24
CA TYR A 127 7.16 -8.38 -0.33
C TYR A 127 6.30 -9.22 0.61
N ARG A 128 6.54 -10.54 0.71
CA ARG A 128 5.79 -11.43 1.61
C ARG A 128 5.91 -10.99 3.07
N ILE A 129 7.12 -10.63 3.50
CA ILE A 129 7.35 -10.15 4.87
C ILE A 129 6.63 -8.81 5.07
N HIS A 130 6.72 -7.90 4.10
CA HIS A 130 6.05 -6.59 4.17
C HIS A 130 4.52 -6.73 4.22
N SER A 131 3.94 -7.56 3.34
CA SER A 131 2.49 -7.80 3.34
C SER A 131 2.01 -8.41 4.66
N MET A 132 2.79 -9.31 5.24
CA MET A 132 2.52 -9.83 6.58
C MET A 132 2.54 -8.69 7.61
N VAL A 133 3.66 -7.97 7.75
CA VAL A 133 3.83 -6.88 8.73
C VAL A 133 2.73 -5.83 8.63
N PHE A 134 2.40 -5.38 7.41
CA PHE A 134 1.35 -4.38 7.20
C PHE A 134 -0.07 -4.94 7.44
N THR A 135 -0.31 -6.23 7.20
CA THR A 135 -1.58 -6.84 7.59
C THR A 135 -1.71 -6.90 9.11
N PHE A 136 -0.66 -7.38 9.80
CA PHE A 136 -0.63 -7.45 11.26
C PHE A 136 -0.81 -6.08 11.92
N ARG A 137 -0.33 -4.98 11.32
CA ARG A 137 -0.66 -3.61 11.76
C ARG A 137 -2.17 -3.39 11.84
N ASN A 138 -2.88 -3.66 10.75
CA ASN A 138 -4.34 -3.44 10.70
C ASN A 138 -5.07 -4.37 11.69
N LEU A 139 -4.65 -5.65 11.77
CA LEU A 139 -5.22 -6.59 12.74
C LEU A 139 -4.95 -6.18 14.19
N ALA A 140 -3.78 -5.62 14.48
CA ALA A 140 -3.46 -5.07 15.81
C ALA A 140 -4.32 -3.85 16.15
N CYS A 141 -4.59 -2.97 15.17
CA CYS A 141 -5.52 -1.85 15.37
C CYS A 141 -6.94 -2.34 15.65
N MET A 142 -7.41 -3.37 14.92
CA MET A 142 -8.71 -4.01 15.20
C MET A 142 -8.74 -4.67 16.58
N LEU A 143 -7.66 -5.35 16.99
CA LEU A 143 -7.57 -5.93 18.34
C LEU A 143 -7.61 -4.86 19.42
N ARG A 144 -6.87 -3.76 19.25
CA ARG A 144 -6.92 -2.59 20.15
C ARG A 144 -8.35 -2.05 20.25
N LEU A 145 -9.04 -1.89 19.11
CA LEU A 145 -10.41 -1.39 19.09
C LEU A 145 -11.37 -2.35 19.81
N TRP A 146 -11.20 -3.66 19.61
CA TRP A 146 -11.98 -4.67 20.33
C TRP A 146 -11.77 -4.59 21.84
N MET A 147 -10.52 -4.46 22.31
CA MET A 147 -10.22 -4.29 23.74
C MET A 147 -10.85 -3.01 24.30
N LEU A 148 -10.76 -1.89 23.56
CA LEU A 148 -11.36 -0.62 23.96
C LEU A 148 -12.88 -0.72 24.09
N LEU A 149 -13.57 -1.41 23.18
CA LEU A 149 -15.02 -1.48 23.15
C LEU A 149 -15.63 -2.56 24.06
N ASN A 150 -14.89 -3.63 24.39
CA ASN A 150 -15.45 -4.80 25.11
C ASN A 150 -14.86 -5.03 26.50
N ILE A 151 -13.65 -4.53 26.79
CA ILE A 151 -12.99 -4.75 28.09
C ILE A 151 -13.02 -3.49 28.94
N VAL A 152 -12.79 -2.34 28.32
CA VAL A 152 -12.67 -1.08 29.04
C VAL A 152 -14.04 -0.42 29.12
N ASN A 153 -14.60 -0.32 30.33
CA ASN A 153 -15.81 0.46 30.55
C ASN A 153 -15.52 1.93 30.22
N LYS A 154 -16.41 2.53 29.43
CA LYS A 154 -16.30 3.94 29.06
C LYS A 154 -16.42 4.89 30.26
N ASP A 155 -17.13 4.46 31.30
CA ASP A 155 -17.38 5.25 32.51
C ASP A 155 -16.25 5.12 33.55
N ASP A 156 -15.35 4.16 33.35
CA ASP A 156 -14.19 4.00 34.22
C ASP A 156 -13.06 4.89 33.68
N ASP A 157 -12.75 5.98 34.40
CA ASP A 157 -11.58 6.86 34.24
C ASP A 157 -10.24 6.14 34.53
N THR A 158 -10.11 4.94 33.98
CA THR A 158 -8.94 4.09 34.14
C THR A 158 -7.83 4.58 33.24
N VAL A 159 -6.60 4.44 33.74
CA VAL A 159 -5.37 4.66 32.96
C VAL A 159 -5.41 3.87 31.65
N TRP A 160 -6.04 2.69 31.62
CA TRP A 160 -6.18 1.86 30.42
C TRP A 160 -7.05 2.48 29.34
N TYR A 161 -8.16 3.13 29.70
CA TYR A 161 -8.97 3.88 28.74
C TYR A 161 -8.14 5.00 28.10
N SER A 162 -7.44 5.80 28.93
CA SER A 162 -6.58 6.89 28.44
C SER A 162 -5.45 6.39 27.54
N VAL A 163 -4.78 5.29 27.90
CA VAL A 163 -3.69 4.71 27.09
C VAL A 163 -4.20 4.16 25.76
N LEU A 164 -5.31 3.40 25.78
CA LEU A 164 -5.87 2.83 24.56
C LEU A 164 -6.47 3.92 23.67
N ASN A 165 -7.23 4.86 24.23
CA ASN A 165 -7.93 5.93 23.50
C ASN A 165 -6.99 7.06 23.05
N GLY A 166 -5.98 7.41 23.86
CA GLY A 166 -5.07 8.55 23.67
C GLY A 166 -4.07 8.43 22.52
N GLY A 167 -4.15 7.38 21.69
CA GLY A 167 -3.34 7.24 20.48
C GLY A 167 -1.92 6.71 20.70
N LEU A 168 -1.45 6.57 21.95
CA LEU A 168 -0.12 6.04 22.26
C LEU A 168 0.05 4.60 21.73
N VAL A 169 -0.96 3.75 21.91
CA VAL A 169 -0.96 2.37 21.41
C VAL A 169 -0.92 2.34 19.88
N ASN A 170 -1.68 3.22 19.22
CA ASN A 170 -1.67 3.34 17.76
C ASN A 170 -0.31 3.78 17.23
N TRP A 171 0.32 4.77 17.88
CA TRP A 171 1.69 5.17 17.58
C TRP A 171 2.66 3.99 17.74
N ALA A 172 2.59 3.27 18.85
CA ALA A 172 3.43 2.10 19.10
C ALA A 172 3.26 1.03 18.01
N ILE A 173 2.01 0.74 17.61
CA ILE A 173 1.70 -0.18 16.50
C ILE A 173 2.37 0.28 15.20
N VAL A 174 2.26 1.57 14.83
CA VAL A 174 2.85 2.10 13.58
C VAL A 174 4.37 2.09 13.61
N ILE A 175 5.00 2.47 14.73
CA ILE A 175 6.47 2.45 14.86
C ILE A 175 7.00 1.01 14.85
N ALA A 176 6.36 0.09 15.57
CA ALA A 176 6.69 -1.34 15.55
C ALA A 176 6.54 -1.91 14.13
N THR A 177 5.51 -1.52 13.39
CA THR A 177 5.33 -1.89 11.98
C THR A 177 6.49 -1.40 11.12
N CYS A 178 6.91 -0.14 11.29
CA CYS A 178 8.04 0.42 10.55
C CYS A 178 9.35 -0.33 10.84
N ALA A 179 9.63 -0.62 12.12
CA ALA A 179 10.79 -1.40 12.53
C ALA A 179 10.77 -2.83 11.98
N ALA A 180 9.62 -3.51 12.04
CA ALA A 180 9.46 -4.85 11.50
C ALA A 180 9.62 -4.90 9.96
N ALA A 181 9.13 -3.87 9.25
CA ALA A 181 9.31 -3.76 7.81
C ALA A 181 10.79 -3.52 7.42
N ASP A 182 11.51 -2.69 8.18
CA ASP A 182 12.94 -2.48 7.98
C ASP A 182 13.74 -3.75 8.25
N TYR A 183 13.41 -4.46 9.34
CA TYR A 183 14.01 -5.76 9.64
C TYR A 183 13.76 -6.75 8.51
N GLY A 184 12.52 -6.87 8.02
CA GLY A 184 12.18 -7.71 6.87
C GLY A 184 12.96 -7.35 5.59
N SER A 185 13.20 -6.05 5.37
CA SER A 185 14.02 -5.57 4.24
C SER A 185 15.50 -5.94 4.42
N SER A 186 16.00 -5.95 5.67
CA SER A 186 17.38 -6.34 5.98
C SER A 186 17.63 -7.83 5.73
N LEU A 187 16.63 -8.70 5.97
CA LEU A 187 16.71 -10.14 5.66
C LEU A 187 16.85 -10.41 4.16
N SER A 188 16.40 -9.47 3.32
CA SER A 188 16.46 -9.58 1.86
C SER A 188 17.62 -8.78 1.24
N ALA A 189 18.66 -8.45 2.03
CA ALA A 189 19.73 -7.53 1.62
C ALA A 189 20.42 -7.89 0.29
N GLN A 190 20.55 -9.19 -0.01
CA GLN A 190 21.18 -9.66 -1.25
C GLN A 190 20.34 -9.38 -2.51
N TYR A 191 19.02 -9.26 -2.38
CA TYR A 191 18.08 -9.06 -3.47
C TYR A 191 17.16 -7.85 -3.23
N LYS A 192 17.69 -6.78 -2.63
CA LYS A 192 16.93 -5.57 -2.32
C LYS A 192 16.16 -5.10 -3.53
N SER A 193 14.86 -5.01 -3.37
CA SER A 193 13.98 -4.39 -4.34
C SER A 193 13.28 -3.23 -3.67
N ASN A 194 13.30 -2.05 -4.28
CA ASN A 194 12.32 -1.03 -3.92
C ASN A 194 10.92 -1.67 -4.01
N THR A 195 10.10 -1.47 -2.98
CA THR A 195 8.78 -2.10 -2.77
C THR A 195 7.79 -1.78 -3.91
N VAL A 196 6.56 -1.32 -3.63
CA VAL A 196 5.65 -0.84 -4.68
C VAL A 196 6.29 0.29 -5.51
N ARG A 197 7.22 1.05 -4.93
CA ARG A 197 8.00 2.09 -5.65
C ARG A 197 8.88 1.56 -6.78
N GLY A 198 9.25 0.28 -6.72
CA GLY A 198 10.01 -0.38 -7.79
C GLY A 198 9.12 -1.00 -8.85
N THR A 199 7.79 -0.92 -8.72
CA THR A 199 6.87 -1.39 -9.74
C THR A 199 6.92 -0.47 -10.95
N ASP A 200 7.09 -1.09 -12.12
CA ASP A 200 7.06 -0.40 -13.40
C ASP A 200 5.60 -0.10 -13.76
N TYR A 201 5.10 1.01 -13.24
CA TYR A 201 3.87 1.61 -13.73
C TYR A 201 4.16 2.37 -15.01
N PHE A 202 3.18 2.33 -15.91
CA PHE A 202 3.24 3.07 -17.16
C PHE A 202 3.46 4.58 -16.94
N ASP A 203 2.74 5.15 -15.98
CA ASP A 203 2.91 6.54 -15.54
C ASP A 203 3.67 6.60 -14.20
N PRO A 204 4.78 7.34 -14.09
CA PRO A 204 5.46 7.60 -12.81
C PRO A 204 4.55 8.20 -11.73
N TYR A 205 3.47 8.87 -12.10
CA TYR A 205 2.49 9.41 -11.16
C TYR A 205 1.67 8.32 -10.47
N ALA A 206 1.40 7.19 -11.13
CA ALA A 206 0.70 6.07 -10.49
C ALA A 206 1.50 5.50 -9.31
N ASN A 207 2.84 5.51 -9.41
CA ASN A 207 3.74 5.18 -8.29
C ASN A 207 3.63 6.18 -7.12
N TRP A 208 3.48 7.47 -7.44
CA TRP A 208 3.25 8.51 -6.44
C TRP A 208 1.92 8.30 -5.74
N PHE A 209 0.83 8.19 -6.50
CA PHE A 209 -0.52 7.96 -6.00
C PHE A 209 -0.60 6.70 -5.13
N ALA A 210 -0.03 5.58 -5.58
CA ALA A 210 0.00 4.35 -4.78
C ALA A 210 0.75 4.54 -3.44
N SER A 211 1.86 5.28 -3.46
CA SER A 211 2.61 5.59 -2.24
C SER A 211 1.81 6.53 -1.31
N GLU A 212 1.12 7.50 -1.88
CA GLU A 212 0.25 8.45 -1.17
C GLU A 212 -0.89 7.72 -0.45
N MET A 213 -1.61 6.85 -1.15
CA MET A 213 -2.72 6.08 -0.56
C MET A 213 -2.26 5.13 0.53
N GLN A 214 -1.10 4.47 0.37
CA GLN A 214 -0.50 3.66 1.44
C GLN A 214 -0.12 4.50 2.67
N PHE A 215 0.32 5.74 2.44
CA PHE A 215 0.63 6.68 3.52
C PHE A 215 -0.64 7.09 4.25
N GLN A 216 -1.71 7.43 3.53
CA GLN A 216 -3.01 7.74 4.11
C GLN A 216 -3.55 6.57 4.95
N LEU A 217 -3.54 5.33 4.44
CA LEU A 217 -3.94 4.16 5.22
C LEU A 217 -3.14 3.97 6.51
N THR A 218 -1.87 4.39 6.53
CA THR A 218 -1.03 4.32 7.74
C THR A 218 -1.37 5.44 8.72
N ALA A 219 -1.63 6.66 8.23
CA ALA A 219 -2.08 7.77 9.06
C ALA A 219 -3.45 7.50 9.69
N MET A 220 -4.35 6.81 8.99
CA MET A 220 -5.64 6.38 9.54
C MET A 220 -5.47 5.42 10.72
N CYS A 221 -4.37 4.65 10.78
CA CYS A 221 -4.07 3.83 11.96
C CYS A 221 -3.70 4.69 13.19
N LEU A 222 -3.32 5.95 13.02
CA LEU A 222 -2.96 6.89 14.09
C LEU A 222 -4.14 7.72 14.59
N ALA A 223 -5.25 7.76 13.87
CA ALA A 223 -6.46 8.48 14.23
C ALA A 223 -7.16 7.77 15.42
N GLY A 224 -6.62 7.92 16.63
CA GLY A 224 -7.06 7.21 17.83
C GLY A 224 -8.53 7.36 18.22
N GLY A 225 -9.17 8.45 17.77
CA GLY A 225 -10.60 8.71 17.94
C GLY A 225 -11.50 7.95 16.97
N TYR A 226 -10.94 7.32 15.94
CA TYR A 226 -11.72 6.49 15.02
C TYR A 226 -12.02 5.14 15.67
N GLN A 227 -13.26 4.97 16.14
CA GLN A 227 -13.72 3.77 16.86
C GLN A 227 -14.49 2.79 15.95
N ARG A 228 -14.05 2.64 14.71
CA ARG A 228 -14.71 1.77 13.72
C ARG A 228 -13.70 0.83 13.04
N TYR A 229 -14.17 -0.34 12.64
CA TYR A 229 -13.34 -1.42 12.10
C TYR A 229 -13.16 -1.33 10.58
N SER A 230 -14.09 -0.69 9.87
CA SER A 230 -14.16 -0.68 8.41
C SER A 230 -12.88 -0.20 7.71
N LEU A 231 -12.22 0.85 8.20
CA LEU A 231 -10.95 1.33 7.64
C LEU A 231 -9.81 0.31 7.77
N HIS A 232 -9.71 -0.35 8.93
CA HIS A 232 -8.71 -1.40 9.15
C HIS A 232 -9.03 -2.66 8.34
N LEU A 233 -10.32 -3.00 8.20
CA LEU A 233 -10.81 -4.07 7.33
C LEU A 233 -10.37 -3.83 5.88
N VAL A 234 -10.62 -2.62 5.35
CA VAL A 234 -10.21 -2.25 3.99
C VAL A 234 -8.70 -2.29 3.83
N GLY A 235 -7.95 -1.76 4.81
CA GLY A 235 -6.49 -1.82 4.80
C GLY A 235 -5.96 -3.26 4.73
N ALA A 236 -6.49 -4.17 5.57
CA ALA A 236 -6.13 -5.59 5.55
C ALA A 236 -6.54 -6.27 4.24
N PHE A 237 -7.74 -5.96 3.71
CA PHE A 237 -8.23 -6.48 2.44
C PHE A 237 -7.29 -6.13 1.30
N ILE A 238 -6.91 -4.86 1.15
CA ILE A 238 -6.04 -4.39 0.07
C ILE A 238 -4.71 -5.15 0.08
N ILE A 239 -4.12 -5.33 1.25
CA ILE A 239 -2.80 -5.98 1.39
C ILE A 239 -2.89 -7.47 1.05
N GLN A 240 -3.87 -8.17 1.63
CA GLN A 240 -4.05 -9.60 1.40
C GLN A 240 -4.50 -9.90 -0.03
N PHE A 241 -5.44 -9.11 -0.57
CA PHE A 241 -5.93 -9.27 -1.93
C PHE A 241 -4.84 -8.96 -2.96
N ASN A 242 -4.01 -7.94 -2.74
CA ASN A 242 -2.86 -7.69 -3.61
C ASN A 242 -1.86 -8.86 -3.62
N SER A 243 -1.67 -9.53 -2.47
CA SER A 243 -0.85 -10.74 -2.36
C SER A 243 -1.46 -11.94 -3.11
N PHE A 244 -2.79 -12.09 -3.05
CA PHE A 244 -3.54 -13.04 -3.86
C PHE A 244 -3.37 -12.76 -5.36
N LEU A 245 -3.54 -11.51 -5.80
CA LEU A 245 -3.35 -11.13 -7.20
C LEU A 245 -1.93 -11.45 -7.70
N MET A 246 -0.90 -11.18 -6.89
CA MET A 246 0.48 -11.57 -7.21
C MET A 246 0.68 -13.07 -7.37
N THR A 247 -0.10 -13.87 -6.63
CA THR A 247 -0.13 -15.33 -6.78
C THR A 247 -0.80 -15.75 -8.09
N MET A 248 -1.90 -15.08 -8.47
CA MET A 248 -2.54 -15.28 -9.78
C MET A 248 -1.61 -14.94 -10.93
N ARG A 249 -0.80 -13.88 -10.80
CA ARG A 249 0.25 -13.52 -11.77
C ARG A 249 1.37 -14.57 -11.82
N ARG A 250 1.79 -15.14 -10.69
CA ARG A 250 2.75 -16.27 -10.67
C ARG A 250 2.25 -17.45 -11.50
N LYS A 251 0.95 -17.74 -11.41
CA LYS A 251 0.28 -18.82 -12.17
C LYS A 251 -0.08 -18.44 -13.61
N ASN A 252 0.37 -17.28 -14.09
CA ASN A 252 0.06 -16.72 -15.41
C ASN A 252 -1.46 -16.63 -15.70
N LEU A 253 -2.27 -16.42 -14.66
CA LEU A 253 -3.72 -16.24 -14.81
C LEU A 253 -4.09 -14.79 -15.10
N PHE A 254 -3.34 -13.83 -14.54
CA PHE A 254 -3.56 -12.40 -14.74
C PHE A 254 -2.37 -11.71 -15.42
N SER A 255 -2.69 -10.65 -16.17
CA SER A 255 -1.68 -9.77 -16.77
C SER A 255 -1.11 -8.79 -15.73
N HIS A 256 0.02 -8.15 -16.05
CA HIS A 256 0.58 -7.06 -15.21
C HIS A 256 -0.41 -5.90 -15.09
N LEU A 257 -1.00 -5.49 -16.23
CA LEU A 257 -1.96 -4.41 -16.29
C LEU A 257 -3.18 -4.67 -15.41
N THR A 258 -3.76 -5.88 -15.49
CA THR A 258 -4.89 -6.29 -14.64
C THR A 258 -4.54 -6.09 -13.17
N LEU A 259 -3.36 -6.55 -12.73
CA LEU A 259 -2.92 -6.39 -11.33
C LEU A 259 -2.81 -4.94 -10.91
N THR A 260 -2.11 -4.12 -11.68
CA THR A 260 -1.89 -2.71 -11.33
C THR A 260 -3.18 -1.91 -11.35
N THR A 261 -4.09 -2.20 -12.29
CA THR A 261 -5.40 -1.56 -12.37
C THR A 261 -6.29 -1.96 -11.22
N THR A 262 -6.42 -3.26 -10.92
CA THR A 262 -7.20 -3.73 -9.78
C THR A 262 -6.67 -3.15 -8.47
N TYR A 263 -5.34 -3.11 -8.29
CA TYR A 263 -4.74 -2.48 -7.11
C TYR A 263 -5.08 -0.98 -7.00
N GLY A 264 -4.98 -0.24 -8.10
CA GLY A 264 -5.37 1.18 -8.13
C GLY A 264 -6.85 1.41 -7.80
N VAL A 265 -7.74 0.57 -8.34
CA VAL A 265 -9.19 0.60 -8.03
C VAL A 265 -9.44 0.32 -6.55
N MET A 266 -8.77 -0.66 -5.95
CA MET A 266 -8.94 -0.95 -4.52
C MET A 266 -8.45 0.21 -3.64
N LEU A 267 -7.34 0.86 -4.00
CA LEU A 267 -6.87 2.05 -3.29
C LEU A 267 -7.88 3.19 -3.39
N LEU A 268 -8.45 3.43 -4.56
CA LEU A 268 -9.49 4.45 -4.74
C LEU A 268 -10.76 4.11 -3.95
N ALA A 269 -11.19 2.84 -3.97
CA ALA A 269 -12.31 2.37 -3.17
C ALA A 269 -12.09 2.62 -1.67
N SER A 270 -10.86 2.48 -1.16
CA SER A 270 -10.57 2.80 0.24
C SER A 270 -10.72 4.27 0.59
N MET A 271 -10.45 5.16 -0.37
CA MET A 271 -10.68 6.60 -0.19
C MET A 271 -12.18 6.86 -0.04
N PHE A 272 -13.02 6.25 -0.88
CA PHE A 272 -14.47 6.39 -0.77
C PHE A 272 -15.03 5.81 0.53
N VAL A 273 -14.52 4.67 1.00
CA VAL A 273 -14.88 4.15 2.32
C VAL A 273 -14.48 5.15 3.41
N GLY A 274 -13.28 5.74 3.33
CA GLY A 274 -12.87 6.77 4.28
C GLY A 274 -13.77 8.00 4.30
N LEU A 275 -14.16 8.52 3.13
CA LEU A 275 -15.10 9.64 3.03
C LEU A 275 -16.48 9.30 3.60
N TYR A 276 -16.99 8.11 3.28
CA TYR A 276 -18.25 7.63 3.82
C TYR A 276 -18.20 7.44 5.34
N GLU A 277 -17.07 7.02 5.88
CA GLU A 277 -16.85 6.85 7.31
C GLU A 277 -16.66 8.17 8.06
N ASP A 278 -16.13 9.21 7.40
CA ASP A 278 -16.04 10.57 7.95
C ASP A 278 -17.42 11.10 8.33
N TYR A 279 -18.43 10.85 7.48
CA TYR A 279 -19.83 11.21 7.74
C TYR A 279 -20.37 10.64 9.07
N PHE A 280 -19.91 9.46 9.50
CA PHE A 280 -20.34 8.85 10.76
C PHE A 280 -19.45 9.19 11.96
N THR A 281 -18.30 9.83 11.74
CA THR A 281 -17.27 9.99 12.77
C THR A 281 -16.93 11.44 13.10
N ASN A 282 -17.78 12.40 12.73
CA ASN A 282 -17.62 13.82 13.07
C ASN A 282 -16.22 14.35 12.71
N ASP A 283 -15.83 14.22 11.44
CA ASP A 283 -14.60 14.78 10.85
C ASP A 283 -13.25 14.20 11.31
N HIS A 284 -13.24 13.14 12.12
CA HIS A 284 -12.00 12.49 12.52
C HIS A 284 -11.18 11.98 11.32
N VAL A 285 -11.83 11.60 10.22
CA VAL A 285 -11.13 11.15 9.01
C VAL A 285 -10.52 12.35 8.28
N THR A 286 -11.19 13.49 8.21
CA THR A 286 -10.63 14.70 7.58
C THR A 286 -9.41 15.22 8.35
N ILE A 287 -9.43 15.19 9.69
CA ILE A 287 -8.25 15.49 10.52
C ILE A 287 -7.11 14.51 10.18
N ALA A 288 -7.43 13.21 10.19
CA ALA A 288 -6.44 12.18 9.91
C ALA A 288 -5.80 12.33 8.52
N ALA A 289 -6.62 12.63 7.52
CA ALA A 289 -6.21 12.85 6.14
C ALA A 289 -5.35 14.11 5.98
N THR A 290 -5.66 15.19 6.71
CA THR A 290 -4.85 16.41 6.74
C THR A 290 -3.43 16.12 7.24
N PHE A 291 -3.30 15.47 8.39
CA PHE A 291 -1.99 15.08 8.92
C PHE A 291 -1.30 14.01 8.06
N ALA A 292 -2.04 13.14 7.39
CA ALA A 292 -1.49 12.22 6.40
C ALA A 292 -0.83 12.99 5.25
N ASN A 293 -1.50 14.00 4.70
CA ASN A 293 -0.96 14.84 3.62
C ASN A 293 0.30 15.59 4.08
N LEU A 294 0.31 16.14 5.29
CA LEU A 294 1.51 16.74 5.87
C LEU A 294 2.67 15.73 5.98
N GLY A 295 2.39 14.52 6.47
CA GLY A 295 3.38 13.45 6.52
C GLY A 295 3.90 13.04 5.14
N ILE A 296 3.05 13.03 4.11
CA ILE A 296 3.44 12.80 2.71
C ILE A 296 4.38 13.91 2.24
N ILE A 297 4.06 15.18 2.49
CA ILE A 297 4.91 16.32 2.11
C ILE A 297 6.28 16.21 2.78
N LEU A 298 6.32 15.98 4.10
CA LEU A 298 7.56 15.81 4.86
C LEU A 298 8.38 14.61 4.34
N ARG A 299 7.75 13.45 4.15
CA ARG A 299 8.47 12.22 3.78
C ARG A 299 8.86 12.18 2.31
N MET A 300 7.92 12.46 1.41
CA MET A 300 8.08 12.27 -0.04
C MET A 300 8.54 13.53 -0.76
N GLY A 301 8.25 14.71 -0.21
CA GLY A 301 8.73 16.00 -0.69
C GLY A 301 10.08 16.39 -0.08
N MET A 302 10.18 16.37 1.25
CA MET A 302 11.37 16.85 1.99
C MET A 302 12.35 15.75 2.40
N GLY A 303 11.99 14.47 2.25
CA GLY A 303 12.89 13.36 2.54
C GLY A 303 13.11 13.08 4.04
N VAL A 304 12.27 13.62 4.92
CA VAL A 304 12.36 13.42 6.38
C VAL A 304 12.26 11.93 6.72
N ASP A 305 12.96 11.48 7.76
CA ASP A 305 12.92 10.09 8.19
C ASP A 305 11.50 9.65 8.62
N LYS A 306 11.14 8.40 8.31
CA LYS A 306 9.76 7.90 8.54
C LYS A 306 9.39 7.83 10.03
N TYR A 307 10.34 7.56 10.93
CA TYR A 307 10.07 7.49 12.36
C TYR A 307 9.77 8.87 12.93
N ILE A 308 10.51 9.88 12.48
CA ILE A 308 10.24 11.29 12.83
C ILE A 308 8.87 11.70 12.29
N VAL A 309 8.59 11.44 11.01
CA VAL A 309 7.31 11.81 10.40
C VAL A 309 6.13 11.18 11.15
N TRP A 310 6.16 9.88 11.44
CA TRP A 310 5.05 9.24 12.15
C TRP A 310 4.90 9.70 13.60
N THR A 311 5.99 10.04 14.27
CA THR A 311 5.94 10.60 15.63
C THR A 311 5.32 12.00 15.63
N VAL A 312 5.72 12.86 14.69
CA VAL A 312 5.15 14.21 14.54
C VAL A 312 3.68 14.14 14.15
N VAL A 313 3.31 13.26 13.21
CA VAL A 313 1.91 13.04 12.81
C VAL A 313 1.07 12.55 14.00
N ALA A 314 1.55 11.56 14.76
CA ALA A 314 0.84 11.06 15.93
C ALA A 314 0.67 12.13 17.01
N ALA A 315 1.73 12.90 17.31
CA ALA A 315 1.68 13.99 18.28
C ALA A 315 0.72 15.10 17.83
N GLY A 316 0.76 15.47 16.55
CA GLY A 316 -0.14 16.46 15.96
C GLY A 316 -1.60 16.02 15.99
N MET A 317 -1.89 14.75 15.64
CA MET A 317 -3.23 14.18 15.76
C MET A 317 -3.71 14.12 17.21
N HIS A 318 -2.84 13.73 18.15
CA HIS A 318 -3.19 13.71 19.57
C HIS A 318 -3.54 15.12 20.05
N ALA A 319 -2.68 16.10 19.79
CA ALA A 319 -2.91 17.50 20.12
C ALA A 319 -4.19 18.04 19.46
N ALA A 320 -4.47 17.66 18.22
CA ALA A 320 -5.67 18.06 17.53
C ALA A 320 -6.96 17.49 18.16
N ASN A 321 -6.90 16.27 18.69
CA ASN A 321 -8.05 15.64 19.34
C ASN A 321 -8.23 16.07 20.81
N THR A 322 -7.16 16.47 21.51
CA THR A 322 -7.22 16.79 22.94
C THR A 322 -7.18 18.28 23.25
N LEU A 323 -6.38 19.05 22.52
CA LEU A 323 -6.13 20.46 22.83
C LEU A 323 -7.01 21.42 22.03
N LEU A 324 -7.44 21.03 20.83
CA LEU A 324 -8.23 21.91 19.97
C LEU A 324 -9.71 21.98 20.31
N PRO A 325 -10.43 20.93 20.77
CA PRO A 325 -11.87 21.07 21.05
C PRO A 325 -12.19 22.23 22.00
N PRO A 326 -11.49 22.40 23.15
CA PRO A 326 -11.74 23.55 24.03
C PRO A 326 -11.49 24.92 23.40
N PHE A 327 -10.60 25.01 22.41
CA PHE A 327 -10.30 26.24 21.68
C PHE A 327 -11.33 26.50 20.57
N MET A 328 -11.80 25.44 19.90
CA MET A 328 -12.70 25.53 18.76
C MET A 328 -14.15 25.80 19.18
N ASP A 329 -14.54 25.41 20.39
CA ASP A 329 -15.86 25.74 20.98
C ASP A 329 -16.13 27.26 21.07
N GLY A 330 -15.07 28.08 21.04
CA GLY A 330 -15.17 29.55 21.03
C GLY A 330 -15.25 30.17 19.63
N LEU A 331 -15.17 29.39 18.55
CA LEU A 331 -15.16 29.90 17.18
C LEU A 331 -16.59 30.04 16.60
N PRO A 332 -16.82 31.03 15.72
CA PRO A 332 -18.14 31.27 15.13
C PRO A 332 -18.54 30.24 14.05
N ARG A 333 -17.69 29.27 13.73
CA ARG A 333 -17.92 28.25 12.70
C ARG A 333 -17.59 26.87 13.23
N ASP A 334 -18.32 25.87 12.73
CA ASP A 334 -18.09 24.46 13.01
C ASP A 334 -16.61 24.07 12.75
N PRO A 335 -15.94 23.40 13.70
CA PRO A 335 -14.63 22.81 13.51
C PRO A 335 -14.43 22.07 12.18
N SER A 336 -15.48 21.41 11.68
CA SER A 336 -15.50 20.68 10.40
C SER A 336 -15.01 21.51 9.21
N PHE A 337 -15.40 22.79 9.17
CA PHE A 337 -15.07 23.71 8.09
C PHE A 337 -13.57 23.98 8.00
N TYR A 338 -12.91 24.20 9.14
CA TYR A 338 -11.48 24.50 9.19
C TYR A 338 -10.64 23.30 8.77
N TRP A 339 -11.02 22.11 9.24
CA TRP A 339 -10.34 20.87 8.86
C TRP A 339 -10.53 20.53 7.39
N THR A 340 -11.71 20.81 6.83
CA THR A 340 -11.97 20.66 5.39
C THR A 340 -11.04 21.57 4.57
N ILE A 341 -10.90 22.85 4.95
CA ILE A 341 -9.94 23.76 4.29
C ILE A 341 -8.52 23.23 4.42
N ALA A 342 -8.09 22.85 5.62
CA ALA A 342 -6.75 22.35 5.87
C ALA A 342 -6.45 21.07 5.05
N PHE A 343 -7.43 20.17 4.95
CA PHE A 343 -7.35 18.98 4.12
C PHE A 343 -7.14 19.35 2.66
N TRP A 344 -7.96 20.24 2.08
CA TRP A 344 -7.82 20.61 0.67
C TRP A 344 -6.50 21.33 0.38
N VAL A 345 -6.09 22.28 1.23
CA VAL A 345 -4.80 22.98 1.07
C VAL A 345 -3.64 21.98 1.09
N THR A 346 -3.63 21.06 2.06
CA THR A 346 -2.57 20.04 2.15
C THR A 346 -2.64 19.05 0.99
N LYS A 347 -3.84 18.68 0.52
CA LYS A 347 -4.06 17.78 -0.62
C LYS A 347 -3.59 18.39 -1.94
N PHE A 348 -3.94 19.65 -2.23
CA PHE A 348 -3.44 20.36 -3.40
C PHE A 348 -1.92 20.50 -3.38
N THR A 349 -1.34 20.73 -2.20
CA THR A 349 0.11 20.75 -2.03
C THR A 349 0.74 19.39 -2.35
N CYS A 350 0.19 18.29 -1.82
CA CYS A 350 0.60 16.92 -2.17
C CYS A 350 0.55 16.66 -3.68
N TYR A 351 -0.54 17.07 -4.34
CA TYR A 351 -0.73 16.93 -5.78
C TYR A 351 0.34 17.70 -6.56
N ALA A 352 0.59 18.96 -6.20
CA ALA A 352 1.62 19.79 -6.82
C ALA A 352 3.03 19.14 -6.73
N PHE A 353 3.37 18.57 -5.57
CA PHE A 353 4.61 17.80 -5.41
C PHE A 353 4.66 16.56 -6.30
N GLY A 354 3.55 15.82 -6.40
CA GLY A 354 3.43 14.64 -7.26
C GLY A 354 3.62 14.97 -8.74
N VAL A 355 2.95 16.01 -9.23
CA VAL A 355 3.07 16.50 -10.62
C VAL A 355 4.49 16.98 -10.91
N ARG A 356 5.10 17.76 -10.02
CA ARG A 356 6.50 18.20 -10.15
C ARG A 356 7.46 17.01 -10.21
N LYS A 357 7.26 15.99 -9.36
CA LYS A 357 8.13 14.80 -9.36
C LYS A 357 7.97 13.99 -10.64
N ARG A 358 6.73 13.83 -11.12
CA ARG A 358 6.43 13.19 -12.41
C ARG A 358 7.15 13.91 -13.56
N SER A 359 7.06 15.25 -13.63
CA SER A 359 7.69 16.02 -14.71
C SER A 359 9.22 15.87 -14.72
N LEU A 360 9.87 15.86 -13.56
CA LEU A 360 11.30 15.62 -13.44
C LEU A 360 11.71 14.21 -13.91
N ILE A 361 10.92 13.18 -13.57
CA ILE A 361 11.19 11.80 -14.02
C ILE A 361 11.04 11.70 -15.54
N LEU A 362 10.00 12.29 -16.12
CA LEU A 362 9.79 12.29 -17.57
C LEU A 362 10.90 13.05 -18.30
N LYS A 363 11.33 14.20 -17.78
CA LYS A 363 12.47 14.96 -18.31
C LYS A 363 13.74 14.12 -18.32
N LYS A 364 14.07 13.45 -17.20
CA LYS A 364 15.24 12.57 -17.11
C LYS A 364 15.16 11.37 -18.07
N LYS A 365 13.97 10.77 -18.24
CA LYS A 365 13.76 9.69 -19.22
C LYS A 365 13.99 10.18 -20.66
N LYS A 366 13.54 11.39 -20.98
CA LYS A 366 13.76 12.03 -22.28
C LYS A 366 15.25 12.29 -22.55
N GLU A 367 15.95 12.89 -21.59
CA GLU A 367 17.41 13.13 -21.68
C GLU A 367 18.19 11.83 -21.85
N LEU A 368 17.81 10.76 -21.13
CA LEU A 368 18.40 9.43 -21.30
C LEU A 368 18.13 8.83 -22.69
N ALA A 369 16.93 9.01 -23.23
CA ALA A 369 16.58 8.56 -24.58
C ALA A 369 17.40 9.32 -25.63
N GLU A 370 17.50 10.64 -25.53
CA GLU A 370 18.31 11.49 -26.42
C GLU A 370 19.81 11.15 -26.34
N SER A 371 20.32 10.81 -25.15
CA SER A 371 21.72 10.37 -24.98
C SER A 371 22.00 9.02 -25.66
N LYS A 372 21.00 8.13 -25.74
CA LYS A 372 21.11 6.82 -26.41
C LYS A 372 20.90 6.90 -27.91
N ASP A 373 20.01 7.78 -28.37
CA ASP A 373 19.67 7.96 -29.79
C ASP A 373 20.82 8.61 -30.57
N LYS A 374 21.76 9.31 -29.89
CA LYS A 374 23.08 9.63 -30.45
C LYS A 374 23.91 8.38 -30.84
N GLY A 375 23.39 7.16 -30.66
CA GLY A 375 23.99 5.91 -31.11
C GLY A 375 23.06 4.86 -31.74
N SER A 376 21.73 5.00 -31.79
CA SER A 376 20.82 4.07 -32.52
C SER A 376 19.35 4.50 -32.46
N THR A 377 18.69 4.44 -33.63
CA THR A 377 17.40 4.99 -34.05
C THR A 377 16.10 4.55 -33.33
N THR A 378 15.23 5.56 -33.14
CA THR A 378 13.74 5.62 -33.15
C THR A 378 12.90 4.88 -32.08
N PHE A 379 12.19 5.67 -31.25
CA PHE A 379 11.23 5.23 -30.24
C PHE A 379 9.80 5.73 -30.55
N ASN A 380 8.79 4.86 -30.41
CA ASN A 380 7.40 5.13 -30.80
C ASN A 380 6.57 5.68 -29.61
N LYS A 381 5.78 6.74 -29.83
CA LYS A 381 5.27 7.67 -28.79
C LYS A 381 3.76 7.53 -28.47
N ALA A 382 3.00 6.75 -29.25
CA ALA A 382 1.53 6.84 -29.28
C ALA A 382 0.76 6.22 -28.08
N GLY A 383 1.38 5.38 -27.25
CA GLY A 383 0.66 4.73 -26.13
C GLY A 383 0.48 5.60 -24.87
N TYR A 384 1.18 6.74 -24.77
CA TYR A 384 1.40 7.43 -23.49
C TYR A 384 0.25 8.33 -23.00
N GLU A 385 -0.67 8.75 -23.87
CA GLU A 385 -1.60 9.84 -23.54
C GLU A 385 -2.95 9.35 -22.99
N VAL A 386 -3.40 8.14 -23.36
CA VAL A 386 -4.77 7.69 -23.05
C VAL A 386 -4.96 7.25 -21.59
N VAL A 387 -3.97 6.59 -20.98
CA VAL A 387 -4.10 6.04 -19.60
C VAL A 387 -3.93 7.13 -18.53
N ALA A 388 -3.11 8.15 -18.79
CA ALA A 388 -2.89 9.25 -17.86
C ALA A 388 -4.13 10.17 -17.75
N ALA A 389 -4.84 10.39 -18.86
CA ALA A 389 -6.05 11.20 -18.88
C ALA A 389 -7.17 10.58 -18.04
N GLY A 390 -7.36 9.25 -18.11
CA GLY A 390 -8.42 8.56 -17.35
C GLY A 390 -8.28 8.67 -15.83
N PHE A 391 -7.04 8.60 -15.30
CA PHE A 391 -6.79 8.73 -13.86
C PHE A 391 -7.00 10.16 -13.34
N VAL A 392 -6.63 11.17 -14.13
CA VAL A 392 -6.82 12.58 -13.77
C VAL A 392 -8.31 12.95 -13.79
N VAL A 393 -9.04 12.52 -14.84
CA VAL A 393 -10.48 12.77 -14.97
C VAL A 393 -11.27 12.10 -13.85
N LEU A 394 -10.98 10.83 -13.50
CA LEU A 394 -11.66 10.16 -12.38
C LEU A 394 -11.37 10.84 -11.02
N SER A 395 -10.15 11.33 -10.81
CA SER A 395 -9.85 12.09 -9.60
C SER A 395 -10.55 13.45 -9.55
N ALA A 396 -10.73 14.12 -10.69
CA ALA A 396 -11.39 15.42 -10.78
C ALA A 396 -12.93 15.32 -10.72
N LEU A 397 -13.52 14.23 -11.24
CA LEU A 397 -14.96 13.98 -11.15
C LEU A 397 -15.37 13.67 -9.72
N ALA A 398 -14.56 12.89 -8.99
CA ALA A 398 -14.78 12.64 -7.56
C ALA A 398 -14.70 13.93 -6.71
N THR A 399 -14.00 14.96 -7.17
CA THR A 399 -13.98 16.27 -6.49
C THR A 399 -15.15 17.18 -6.85
N TYR A 400 -15.77 17.00 -8.02
CA TYR A 400 -16.87 17.84 -8.48
C TYR A 400 -18.19 17.45 -7.81
N ASP A 401 -18.50 16.15 -7.75
CA ASP A 401 -19.71 15.65 -7.07
C ASP A 401 -19.74 16.00 -5.57
N MET A 402 -18.59 16.21 -4.92
CA MET A 402 -18.55 16.64 -3.52
C MET A 402 -18.95 18.11 -3.33
N LEU A 403 -18.61 19.00 -4.27
CA LEU A 403 -19.02 20.40 -4.17
C LEU A 403 -20.55 20.55 -4.28
N ASP A 404 -21.18 19.73 -5.13
CA ASP A 404 -22.64 19.71 -5.27
C ASP A 404 -23.34 19.11 -4.03
N ILE A 405 -22.73 18.13 -3.35
CA ILE A 405 -23.26 17.62 -2.07
C ILE A 405 -23.19 18.68 -0.96
N PHE A 406 -22.14 19.52 -0.95
CA PHE A 406 -22.00 20.63 0.00
C PHE A 406 -22.86 21.86 -0.35
N GLU A 407 -23.39 21.99 -1.58
CA GLU A 407 -24.40 23.02 -1.89
C GLU A 407 -25.83 22.59 -1.50
N VAL A 408 -26.06 21.28 -1.31
CA VAL A 408 -27.36 20.71 -0.94
C VAL A 408 -27.52 20.55 0.58
N ILE A 409 -26.42 20.59 1.34
CA ILE A 409 -26.38 20.63 2.82
C ILE A 409 -26.18 22.08 3.27
#